data_AF-A0AB36SBY7-F1
#
_entry.id   AF-A0AB36SBY7-F1
#
_cell.length_a   1.000
_cell.length_b   1.000
_cell.length_c   1.000
_cell.angle_alpha   90.00
_cell.angle_beta   90.00
_cell.angle_gamma   90.00
#
_symmetry.space_group_name_H-M   'P 1'
#
loop_
_entity.id
_entity.type
_entity.pdbx_description
1 polymer ?
#
loop_
_entity_poly.entity_id
_entity_poly.type
_entity_poly.pdbx_seq_one_letter_code
_entity_poly.pdbx_strand_id
1 'polypeptide(L)'
;MAITDYTESERKAELLALLLALKENGSYHSTGSDGKILYTLLFTTYQKMIEQDQQNFFIPKQQQSAISTSLQNTIDFYQSAKQGEIKQLLENLKPDDRTSFMILPIQFLTEGEQKHASGLLIHRHNDQYVLSILDKARFFQQRTGSYLTIPEKNIEKFSELLLDSKNSDEIHRNSPTVSYDRWSNYGILKAFTTLSNEPQAKDLKINLSRQIEGNCIIAGVDAAFKTALYHCHTDIFQTIDTRKEKLTPKYNVKENATFQMRRRFLHALKGNDHNENKKLDRIFSYYEERKKMKKKLLKLNKTWKNSRNPLLKLIYHLKKTSIQKTVHHSSWI
;
A
#
# COMPACT_ATOMS: atom_id res chain seq x y z
N MET A 1 8.92 16.64 12.75
CA MET A 1 7.96 16.31 13.83
C MET A 1 7.50 14.89 13.62
N ALA A 2 7.44 14.10 14.69
CA ALA A 2 6.96 12.73 14.64
C ALA A 2 5.42 12.73 14.51
N ILE A 3 4.82 11.66 13.96
CA ILE A 3 3.34 11.61 13.86
C ILE A 3 2.67 11.57 15.25
N THR A 4 3.41 11.14 16.27
CA THR A 4 2.98 11.19 17.68
C THR A 4 2.61 12.61 18.11
N ASP A 5 3.25 13.62 17.54
CA ASP A 5 3.06 15.03 17.93
C ASP A 5 1.83 15.65 17.26
N TYR A 6 1.25 14.94 16.27
CA TYR A 6 0.13 15.46 15.47
C TYR A 6 -1.19 15.22 16.19
N THR A 7 -2.11 16.16 16.05
CA THR A 7 -3.52 15.97 16.40
C THR A 7 -4.16 14.90 15.51
N GLU A 8 -5.30 14.35 15.93
CA GLU A 8 -6.05 13.40 15.11
C GLU A 8 -6.41 13.98 13.73
N SER A 9 -6.82 15.26 13.69
CA SER A 9 -7.12 15.98 12.44
C SER A 9 -5.93 16.00 11.48
N GLU A 10 -4.74 16.34 11.98
CA GLU A 10 -3.52 16.41 11.17
C GLU A 10 -3.13 15.02 10.66
N ARG A 11 -3.22 13.98 11.51
CA ARG A 11 -2.95 12.59 11.11
C ARG A 11 -3.86 12.14 9.96
N LYS A 12 -5.16 12.49 10.01
CA LYS A 12 -6.11 12.19 8.91
C LYS A 12 -5.75 12.93 7.63
N ALA A 13 -5.47 14.24 7.72
CA ALA A 13 -5.08 15.06 6.57
C ALA A 13 -3.83 14.50 5.87
N GLU A 14 -2.86 14.08 6.67
CA GLU A 14 -1.58 13.54 6.23
C GLU A 14 -1.73 12.17 5.56
N LEU A 15 -2.47 11.27 6.20
CA LEU A 15 -2.82 9.99 5.62
C LEU A 15 -3.51 10.15 4.26
N LEU A 16 -4.45 11.09 4.16
CA LEU A 16 -5.15 11.38 2.91
C LEU A 16 -4.18 11.92 1.85
N ALA A 17 -3.31 12.87 2.19
CA ALA A 17 -2.33 13.43 1.27
C ALA A 17 -1.36 12.35 0.72
N LEU A 18 -0.86 11.47 1.60
CA LEU A 18 -0.01 10.34 1.22
C LEU A 18 -0.75 9.35 0.31
N LEU A 19 -1.97 8.93 0.65
CA LEU A 19 -2.77 8.01 -0.18
C LEU A 19 -3.07 8.59 -1.57
N LEU A 20 -3.35 9.89 -1.65
CA LEU A 20 -3.61 10.60 -2.90
C LEU A 20 -2.35 10.86 -3.72
N ALA A 21 -1.16 10.55 -3.16
CA ALA A 21 0.16 10.87 -3.69
C ALA A 21 0.31 12.36 -3.96
N LEU A 22 -0.09 13.20 -3.00
CA LEU A 22 0.08 14.66 -3.03
C LEU A 22 1.40 15.10 -2.38
N LYS A 23 2.01 14.23 -1.56
CA LYS A 23 3.30 14.44 -0.90
C LYS A 23 4.07 13.13 -0.79
N GLU A 24 5.36 13.24 -0.49
CA GLU A 24 6.26 12.15 -0.13
C GLU A 24 6.13 11.78 1.37
N ASN A 25 6.76 10.68 1.80
CA ASN A 25 6.75 10.24 3.19
C ASN A 25 7.30 11.31 4.16
N GLY A 26 8.26 12.14 3.74
CA GLY A 26 8.90 13.10 4.65
C GLY A 26 9.51 12.41 5.86
N SER A 27 9.12 12.84 7.07
CA SER A 27 9.56 12.25 8.35
C SER A 27 8.72 11.07 8.84
N TYR A 28 7.77 10.56 8.06
CA TYR A 28 6.97 9.42 8.50
C TYR A 28 7.76 8.12 8.49
N HIS A 29 7.70 7.42 9.63
CA HIS A 29 8.30 6.11 9.79
C HIS A 29 7.24 5.01 9.68
N SER A 30 7.58 3.93 8.98
CA SER A 30 6.73 2.73 8.87
C SER A 30 6.83 1.79 10.07
N THR A 31 7.64 2.11 11.07
CA THR A 31 7.90 1.27 12.26
C THR A 31 7.70 2.07 13.54
N GLY A 32 7.70 1.37 14.68
CA GLY A 32 7.54 1.97 16.00
C GLY A 32 6.17 2.59 16.24
N SER A 33 6.13 3.55 17.16
CA SER A 33 4.92 4.30 17.53
C SER A 33 4.31 5.02 16.32
N ASP A 34 5.15 5.59 15.45
CA ASP A 34 4.70 6.29 14.25
C ASP A 34 3.98 5.36 13.28
N GLY A 35 4.61 4.22 12.96
CA GLY A 35 3.99 3.19 12.13
C GLY A 35 2.70 2.67 12.75
N LYS A 36 2.70 2.37 14.06
CA LYS A 36 1.51 1.89 14.77
C LYS A 36 0.33 2.85 14.63
N ILE A 37 0.52 4.14 14.89
CA ILE A 37 -0.55 5.16 14.77
C ILE A 37 -1.04 5.26 13.33
N LEU A 38 -0.11 5.39 12.38
CA LEU A 38 -0.41 5.59 10.96
C LEU A 38 -1.20 4.41 10.39
N TYR A 39 -0.73 3.19 10.60
CA TYR A 39 -1.34 1.99 10.03
C TYR A 39 -2.63 1.60 10.74
N THR A 40 -2.74 1.79 12.05
CA THR A 40 -4.02 1.61 12.76
C THR A 40 -5.09 2.53 12.16
N LEU A 41 -4.78 3.80 11.92
CA LEU A 41 -5.70 4.74 11.27
C LEU A 41 -6.04 4.31 9.83
N LEU A 42 -5.03 3.90 9.04
CA LEU A 42 -5.22 3.44 7.66
C LEU A 42 -6.15 2.23 7.58
N PHE A 43 -5.87 1.18 8.33
CA PHE A 43 -6.64 -0.06 8.27
C PHE A 43 -8.03 0.08 8.88
N THR A 44 -8.19 0.89 9.95
CA THR A 44 -9.52 1.26 10.47
C THR A 44 -10.33 2.00 9.41
N THR A 45 -9.68 2.89 8.63
CA THR A 45 -10.35 3.61 7.55
C THR A 45 -10.74 2.67 6.41
N TYR A 46 -9.88 1.71 6.03
CA TYR A 46 -10.24 0.68 5.06
C TYR A 46 -11.39 -0.20 5.54
N GLN A 47 -11.41 -0.58 6.82
CA GLN A 47 -12.48 -1.38 7.40
C GLN A 47 -13.83 -0.63 7.33
N LYS A 48 -13.88 0.61 7.82
CA LYS A 48 -15.07 1.47 7.69
C LYS A 48 -15.50 1.63 6.23
N MET A 49 -14.55 1.77 5.31
CA MET A 49 -14.83 1.91 3.88
C MET A 49 -15.49 0.65 3.29
N ILE A 50 -15.09 -0.55 3.72
CA ILE A 50 -15.70 -1.82 3.33
C ILE A 50 -17.09 -1.97 3.94
N GLU A 51 -17.25 -1.67 5.23
CA GLU A 51 -18.54 -1.77 5.95
C GLU A 51 -19.60 -0.81 5.40
N GLN A 52 -19.19 0.38 4.97
CA GLN A 52 -20.06 1.39 4.36
C GLN A 52 -20.37 1.12 2.88
N ASP A 53 -19.75 0.11 2.25
CA ASP A 53 -19.94 -0.17 0.82
C ASP A 53 -21.25 -0.92 0.55
N GLN A 54 -22.36 -0.19 0.52
CA GLN A 54 -23.67 -0.77 0.19
C GLN A 54 -23.83 -1.18 -1.29
N GLN A 55 -22.89 -0.79 -2.16
CA GLN A 55 -23.04 -0.93 -3.61
C GLN A 55 -22.25 -2.11 -4.19
N ASN A 56 -21.69 -2.98 -3.34
CA ASN A 56 -20.79 -4.06 -3.75
C ASN A 56 -19.68 -3.55 -4.68
N PHE A 57 -19.16 -2.34 -4.43
CA PHE A 57 -18.12 -1.74 -5.23
C PHE A 57 -16.79 -2.48 -5.07
N PHE A 58 -16.42 -2.87 -3.86
CA PHE A 58 -15.19 -3.61 -3.61
C PHE A 58 -15.40 -5.11 -3.72
N ILE A 59 -16.41 -5.63 -3.01
CA ILE A 59 -16.67 -7.05 -2.85
C ILE A 59 -18.17 -7.27 -2.55
N PRO A 60 -18.74 -8.47 -2.79
CA PRO A 60 -20.14 -8.72 -2.45
C PRO A 60 -20.38 -8.61 -0.94
N LYS A 61 -21.56 -8.10 -0.57
CA LYS A 61 -21.96 -7.88 0.84
C LYS A 61 -21.73 -9.08 1.75
N GLN A 62 -21.93 -10.30 1.25
CA GLN A 62 -21.76 -11.55 2.00
C GLN A 62 -20.32 -11.81 2.44
N GLN A 63 -19.33 -11.21 1.75
CA GLN A 63 -17.92 -11.37 2.05
C GLN A 63 -17.35 -10.20 2.89
N GLN A 64 -18.11 -9.09 3.05
CA GLN A 64 -17.62 -7.89 3.72
C GLN A 64 -17.17 -8.16 5.17
N SER A 65 -17.91 -9.00 5.91
CA SER A 65 -17.53 -9.36 7.28
C SER A 65 -16.17 -10.06 7.34
N ALA A 66 -15.91 -10.99 6.43
CA ALA A 66 -14.62 -11.69 6.35
C ALA A 66 -13.47 -10.74 6.01
N ILE A 67 -13.69 -9.79 5.09
CA ILE A 67 -12.71 -8.73 4.79
C ILE A 67 -12.47 -7.82 5.99
N SER A 68 -13.53 -7.42 6.71
CA SER A 68 -13.40 -6.65 7.94
C SER A 68 -12.56 -7.41 8.98
N THR A 69 -12.77 -8.72 9.15
CA THR A 69 -11.94 -9.56 10.04
C THR A 69 -10.47 -9.59 9.60
N SER A 70 -10.18 -9.73 8.31
CA SER A 70 -8.81 -9.70 7.79
C SER A 70 -8.10 -8.35 8.02
N LEU A 71 -8.85 -7.25 7.90
CA LEU A 71 -8.35 -5.92 8.26
C LEU A 71 -8.15 -5.78 9.77
N GLN A 72 -9.03 -6.34 10.58
CA GLN A 72 -8.89 -6.38 12.04
C GLN A 72 -7.63 -7.15 12.46
N ASN A 73 -7.34 -8.32 11.87
CA ASN A 73 -6.11 -9.07 12.14
C ASN A 73 -4.85 -8.22 11.90
N THR A 74 -4.89 -7.36 10.88
CA THR A 74 -3.81 -6.42 10.58
C THR A 74 -3.72 -5.30 11.62
N ILE A 75 -4.84 -4.79 12.12
CA ILE A 75 -4.87 -3.81 13.22
C ILE A 75 -4.33 -4.44 14.51
N ASP A 76 -4.76 -5.66 14.83
CA ASP A 76 -4.35 -6.41 16.01
C ASP A 76 -2.85 -6.70 15.99
N PHE A 77 -2.27 -6.98 14.82
CA PHE A 77 -0.81 -7.10 14.65
C PHE A 77 -0.04 -5.89 15.17
N TYR A 78 -0.54 -4.67 14.95
CA TYR A 78 0.09 -3.44 15.48
C TYR A 78 -0.11 -3.26 16.98
N GLN A 79 -1.12 -3.92 17.55
CA GLN A 79 -1.37 -3.93 18.98
C GLN A 79 -0.55 -5.02 19.70
N SER A 80 -0.19 -6.10 19.01
CA SER A 80 0.61 -7.20 19.56
C SER A 80 1.97 -6.72 20.08
N ALA A 81 2.31 -7.13 21.29
CA ALA A 81 3.59 -6.89 21.94
C ALA A 81 4.49 -8.13 21.95
N LYS A 82 3.90 -9.32 21.79
CA LYS A 82 4.60 -10.60 21.93
C LYS A 82 4.55 -11.43 20.67
N GLN A 83 5.57 -12.26 20.49
CA GLN A 83 5.70 -13.18 19.35
C GLN A 83 4.51 -14.16 19.27
N GLY A 84 4.07 -14.72 20.39
CA GLY A 84 2.93 -15.64 20.46
C GLY A 84 1.60 -15.03 19.99
N GLU A 85 1.39 -13.72 20.18
CA GLU A 85 0.18 -13.03 19.71
C GLU A 85 0.19 -12.94 18.17
N ILE A 86 1.34 -12.63 17.57
CA ILE A 86 1.50 -12.60 16.10
C ILE A 86 1.34 -14.01 15.52
N LYS A 87 1.92 -15.01 16.19
CA LYS A 87 1.74 -16.42 15.81
C LYS A 87 0.26 -16.79 15.78
N GLN A 88 -0.51 -16.44 16.81
CA GLN A 88 -1.94 -16.71 16.87
C GLN A 88 -2.72 -16.02 15.74
N LEU A 89 -2.36 -14.77 15.39
CA LEU A 89 -2.96 -14.09 14.23
C LEU A 89 -2.70 -14.82 12.91
N LEU A 90 -1.51 -15.36 12.71
CA LEU A 90 -1.16 -16.18 11.55
C LEU A 90 -1.94 -17.50 11.54
N GLU A 91 -2.03 -18.20 12.68
CA GLU A 91 -2.76 -19.46 12.81
C GLU A 91 -4.26 -19.30 12.56
N ASN A 92 -4.83 -18.14 12.90
CA ASN A 92 -6.22 -17.78 12.67
C ASN A 92 -6.55 -17.51 11.18
N LEU A 93 -5.54 -17.39 10.30
CA LEU A 93 -5.79 -17.31 8.87
C LEU A 93 -6.39 -18.63 8.38
N LYS A 94 -7.54 -18.54 7.70
CA LYS A 94 -8.22 -19.71 7.15
C LYS A 94 -7.47 -20.20 5.92
N PRO A 95 -7.05 -21.49 5.88
CA PRO A 95 -6.44 -22.07 4.69
C PRO A 95 -7.35 -21.93 3.48
N ASP A 96 -6.77 -21.54 2.34
CA ASP A 96 -7.43 -21.51 1.02
C ASP A 96 -8.63 -20.55 0.89
N ASP A 97 -8.89 -19.76 1.94
CA ASP A 97 -9.90 -18.71 1.93
C ASP A 97 -9.26 -17.39 1.46
N ARG A 98 -9.61 -16.99 0.23
CA ARG A 98 -9.10 -15.76 -0.40
C ARG A 98 -9.52 -14.49 0.35
N THR A 99 -10.56 -14.55 1.18
CA THR A 99 -11.00 -13.43 2.03
C THR A 99 -10.25 -13.35 3.36
N SER A 100 -9.49 -14.39 3.72
CA SER A 100 -8.65 -14.46 4.91
C SER A 100 -7.21 -14.04 4.59
N PHE A 101 -6.78 -12.89 5.13
CA PHE A 101 -5.45 -12.36 4.86
C PHE A 101 -4.98 -11.37 5.93
N MET A 102 -3.69 -11.05 5.88
CA MET A 102 -3.09 -9.90 6.58
C MET A 102 -2.29 -9.04 5.60
N ILE A 103 -2.25 -7.73 5.82
CA ILE A 103 -1.48 -6.79 4.99
C ILE A 103 -0.50 -6.02 5.85
N LEU A 104 0.79 -6.21 5.63
CA LEU A 104 1.84 -5.55 6.41
C LEU A 104 2.73 -4.69 5.50
N PRO A 105 3.08 -3.45 5.87
CA PRO A 105 4.18 -2.73 5.26
C PRO A 105 5.50 -3.36 5.72
N ILE A 106 6.39 -3.64 4.78
CA ILE A 106 7.73 -4.14 5.08
C ILE A 106 8.75 -3.13 4.60
N GLN A 107 9.53 -2.61 5.55
CA GLN A 107 10.59 -1.66 5.29
C GLN A 107 11.92 -2.37 5.07
N PHE A 108 12.71 -1.92 4.10
CA PHE A 108 14.04 -2.44 3.82
C PHE A 108 14.94 -1.39 3.19
N LEU A 109 16.25 -1.62 3.26
CA LEU A 109 17.24 -0.84 2.51
C LEU A 109 17.41 -1.41 1.11
N THR A 110 17.48 -0.51 0.13
CA THR A 110 17.75 -0.83 -1.27
C THR A 110 19.23 -0.70 -1.58
N GLU A 111 19.66 -1.13 -2.78
CA GLU A 111 20.99 -0.81 -3.28
C GLU A 111 21.19 0.72 -3.32
N GLY A 112 22.15 1.23 -2.55
CA GLY A 112 22.35 2.66 -2.32
C GLY A 112 21.75 3.19 -1.01
N GLU A 113 21.40 2.31 -0.06
CA GLU A 113 20.98 2.63 1.32
C GLU A 113 19.71 3.48 1.44
N GLN A 114 18.92 3.56 0.36
CA GLN A 114 17.63 4.25 0.42
C GLN A 114 16.61 3.39 1.17
N LYS A 115 16.00 3.95 2.21
CA LYS A 115 14.86 3.34 2.92
C LYS A 115 13.67 3.25 1.97
N HIS A 116 13.17 2.04 1.77
CA HIS A 116 11.99 1.75 0.96
C HIS A 116 10.99 0.90 1.73
N ALA A 117 9.74 0.91 1.31
CA ALA A 117 8.68 0.08 1.86
C ALA A 117 7.87 -0.58 0.74
N SER A 118 7.57 -1.86 0.92
CA SER A 118 6.66 -2.61 0.06
C SER A 118 5.44 -3.11 0.86
N GLY A 119 4.35 -3.40 0.16
CA GLY A 119 3.22 -4.08 0.79
C GLY A 119 3.47 -5.59 0.81
N LEU A 120 3.33 -6.22 1.97
CA LEU A 120 3.30 -7.67 2.15
C LEU A 120 1.85 -8.09 2.34
N LEU A 121 1.39 -9.03 1.52
CA LEU A 121 0.09 -9.66 1.65
C LEU A 121 0.30 -11.13 2.01
N ILE A 122 -0.25 -11.53 3.15
CA ILE A 122 -0.07 -12.88 3.72
C ILE A 122 -1.39 -13.63 3.62
N HIS A 123 -1.34 -14.82 3.04
CA HIS A 123 -2.44 -15.80 3.02
C HIS A 123 -1.96 -17.13 3.59
N ARG A 124 -2.89 -17.97 4.03
CA ARG A 124 -2.62 -19.39 4.32
C ARG A 124 -3.13 -20.25 3.16
N HIS A 125 -2.29 -21.12 2.63
CA HIS A 125 -2.62 -22.05 1.54
C HIS A 125 -2.10 -23.43 1.92
N ASN A 126 -3.01 -24.40 2.11
CA ASN A 126 -2.67 -25.65 2.80
C ASN A 126 -1.88 -25.38 4.11
N ASP A 127 -0.82 -26.14 4.37
CA ASP A 127 0.05 -26.04 5.56
C ASP A 127 1.19 -25.02 5.37
N GLN A 128 0.94 -23.92 4.63
CA GLN A 128 1.94 -22.92 4.29
C GLN A 128 1.38 -21.50 4.31
N TYR A 129 2.27 -20.54 4.53
CA TYR A 129 1.99 -19.11 4.43
C TYR A 129 2.53 -18.57 3.10
N VAL A 130 1.65 -18.02 2.27
CA VAL A 130 2.02 -17.38 1.00
C VAL A 130 2.22 -15.89 1.23
N LEU A 131 3.44 -15.42 0.99
CA LEU A 131 3.86 -14.04 1.17
C LEU A 131 3.96 -13.38 -0.20
N SER A 132 2.99 -12.55 -0.56
CA SER A 132 3.05 -11.70 -1.75
C SER A 132 3.72 -10.36 -1.41
N ILE A 133 4.79 -10.01 -2.10
CA ILE A 133 5.55 -8.76 -1.91
C ILE A 133 5.24 -7.81 -3.09
N LEU A 134 4.58 -6.69 -2.80
CA LEU A 134 4.06 -5.73 -3.76
C LEU A 134 4.91 -4.45 -3.73
N ASP A 135 5.81 -4.32 -4.69
CA ASP A 135 6.75 -3.20 -4.81
C ASP A 135 6.47 -2.35 -6.05
N LYS A 136 5.80 -1.20 -5.88
CA LYS A 136 5.46 -0.30 -7.01
C LYS A 136 6.67 0.40 -7.62
N ALA A 137 7.77 0.51 -6.87
CA ALA A 137 9.01 1.13 -7.32
C ALA A 137 9.94 0.14 -8.03
N ARG A 138 9.73 -1.17 -7.83
CA ARG A 138 10.50 -2.28 -8.43
C ARG A 138 11.94 -2.35 -7.93
N PHE A 139 12.20 -1.94 -6.70
CA PHE A 139 13.51 -2.12 -6.09
C PHE A 139 13.79 -3.61 -5.81
N PHE A 140 12.78 -4.38 -5.42
CA PHE A 140 12.96 -5.82 -5.20
C PHE A 140 12.87 -6.61 -6.53
N GLN A 141 13.98 -7.24 -6.92
CA GLN A 141 14.10 -8.09 -8.12
C GLN A 141 13.61 -7.45 -9.44
N GLN A 142 13.53 -6.11 -9.51
CA GLN A 142 12.99 -5.39 -10.68
C GLN A 142 11.55 -5.77 -11.04
N ARG A 143 10.75 -6.25 -10.07
CA ARG A 143 9.37 -6.72 -10.25
C ARG A 143 8.38 -5.86 -9.46
N THR A 144 7.14 -5.80 -9.94
CA THR A 144 6.03 -5.17 -9.18
C THR A 144 5.33 -6.09 -8.21
N GLY A 145 5.54 -7.40 -8.34
CA GLY A 145 4.97 -8.41 -7.47
C GLY A 145 5.87 -9.64 -7.49
N SER A 146 6.27 -10.10 -6.32
CA SER A 146 6.93 -11.38 -6.12
C SER A 146 6.22 -12.18 -5.03
N TYR A 147 6.46 -13.47 -4.93
CA TYR A 147 5.95 -14.27 -3.81
C TYR A 147 6.92 -15.34 -3.31
N LEU A 148 6.73 -15.74 -2.06
CA LEU A 148 7.43 -16.80 -1.34
C LEU A 148 6.41 -17.64 -0.57
N THR A 149 6.78 -18.88 -0.23
CA THR A 149 5.98 -19.75 0.65
C THR A 149 6.78 -20.14 1.89
N ILE A 150 6.26 -19.86 3.08
CA ILE A 150 6.87 -20.25 4.35
C ILE A 150 6.11 -21.47 4.89
N PRO A 151 6.77 -22.63 5.10
CA PRO A 151 6.11 -23.80 5.66
C PRO A 151 5.74 -23.59 7.13
N GLU A 152 4.64 -24.19 7.58
CA GLU A 152 4.11 -24.00 8.93
C GLU A 152 5.10 -24.38 10.05
N LYS A 153 5.99 -25.33 9.81
CA LYS A 153 7.11 -25.66 10.73
C LYS A 153 8.00 -24.47 11.10
N ASN A 154 8.00 -23.41 10.29
CA ASN A 154 8.80 -22.19 10.50
C ASN A 154 7.98 -21.05 11.14
N ILE A 155 6.73 -21.29 11.58
CA ILE A 155 5.84 -20.23 12.09
C ILE A 155 6.42 -19.47 13.28
N GLU A 156 7.11 -20.16 14.19
CA GLU A 156 7.78 -19.53 15.35
C GLU A 156 8.75 -18.44 14.90
N LYS A 157 9.73 -18.81 14.06
CA LYS A 157 10.72 -17.87 13.51
C LYS A 157 10.09 -16.79 12.63
N PHE A 158 9.04 -17.14 11.89
CA PHE A 158 8.34 -16.18 11.04
C PHE A 158 7.60 -15.12 11.89
N SER A 159 6.93 -15.54 12.96
CA SER A 159 6.24 -14.62 13.88
C SER A 159 7.20 -13.70 14.63
N GLU A 160 8.39 -14.20 15.02
CA GLU A 160 9.47 -13.38 15.58
C GLU A 160 9.99 -12.36 14.58
N LEU A 161 10.25 -12.77 13.34
CA LEU A 161 10.69 -11.89 12.27
C LEU A 161 9.68 -10.77 11.98
N LEU A 162 8.39 -11.07 12.00
CA LEU A 162 7.32 -10.07 11.85
C LEU A 162 7.26 -9.11 13.04
N LEU A 163 7.42 -9.62 14.28
CA LEU A 163 7.50 -8.78 15.48
C LEU A 163 8.64 -7.77 15.37
N ASP A 164 9.82 -8.25 14.99
CA ASP A 164 11.01 -7.42 14.79
C ASP A 164 10.79 -6.36 13.71
N SER A 165 10.09 -6.71 12.63
CA SER A 165 9.89 -5.83 11.48
C SER A 165 9.09 -4.55 11.78
N LYS A 166 8.21 -4.58 12.79
CA LYS A 166 7.38 -3.43 13.17
C LYS A 166 7.96 -2.57 14.30
N ASN A 167 8.95 -3.08 15.04
CA ASN A 167 9.59 -2.34 16.13
C ASN A 167 10.59 -1.30 15.58
N SER A 168 10.74 -0.14 16.23
CA SER A 168 11.55 0.98 15.72
C SER A 168 13.06 0.72 15.78
N ASP A 169 13.81 1.48 14.96
CA ASP A 169 15.27 1.51 14.87
C ASP A 169 15.98 1.81 16.22
N GLU A 170 15.27 2.38 17.20
CA GLU A 170 15.85 2.84 18.48
C GLU A 170 16.02 1.74 19.54
N ILE A 171 15.22 0.67 19.50
CA ILE A 171 15.15 -0.28 20.62
C ILE A 171 16.20 -1.41 20.53
N HIS A 172 16.79 -1.64 19.35
CA HIS A 172 17.49 -2.91 19.10
C HIS A 172 18.88 -2.80 18.42
N ARG A 173 19.69 -1.78 18.75
CA ARG A 173 21.14 -1.87 18.43
C ARG A 173 21.84 -2.98 19.23
N ASN A 174 21.29 -3.35 20.38
CA ASN A 174 21.87 -4.33 21.30
C ASN A 174 20.94 -5.53 21.58
N SER A 175 19.93 -5.78 20.73
CA SER A 175 19.05 -6.94 20.92
C SER A 175 19.74 -8.19 20.36
N PRO A 176 20.07 -9.20 21.18
CA PRO A 176 20.62 -10.47 20.68
C PRO A 176 19.61 -11.27 19.83
N THR A 177 18.38 -10.76 19.68
CA THR A 177 17.26 -11.41 19.00
C THR A 177 17.00 -10.92 17.58
N VAL A 178 17.74 -9.93 17.06
CA VAL A 178 17.48 -9.47 15.69
C VAL A 178 17.84 -10.60 14.73
N SER A 179 16.82 -11.28 14.22
CA SER A 179 16.92 -12.49 13.41
C SER A 179 17.53 -12.25 12.01
N TYR A 180 17.84 -10.99 11.67
CA TYR A 180 18.42 -10.59 10.38
C TYR A 180 19.17 -9.26 10.44
N ASP A 181 20.17 -9.08 9.57
CA ASP A 181 20.86 -7.81 9.44
C ASP A 181 19.96 -6.75 8.76
N ARG A 182 19.31 -5.92 9.58
CA ARG A 182 18.47 -4.79 9.17
C ARG A 182 19.20 -3.73 8.33
N TRP A 183 20.52 -3.66 8.45
CA TRP A 183 21.37 -2.70 7.75
C TRP A 183 21.89 -3.24 6.42
N SER A 184 21.74 -4.55 6.19
CA SER A 184 22.02 -5.13 4.88
C SER A 184 20.93 -4.77 3.87
N ASN A 185 21.35 -4.54 2.61
CA ASN A 185 20.42 -4.38 1.50
C ASN A 185 19.47 -5.59 1.44
N TYR A 186 18.18 -5.29 1.43
CA TYR A 186 17.08 -6.27 1.40
C TYR A 186 17.06 -7.24 2.59
N GLY A 187 17.63 -6.89 3.75
CA GLY A 187 17.82 -7.79 4.90
C GLY A 187 16.57 -8.59 5.32
N ILE A 188 15.44 -7.92 5.55
CA ILE A 188 14.16 -8.58 5.91
C ILE A 188 13.66 -9.53 4.80
N LEU A 189 13.86 -9.17 3.53
CA LEU A 189 13.43 -9.98 2.39
C LEU A 189 14.31 -11.22 2.23
N LYS A 190 15.61 -11.10 2.51
CA LYS A 190 16.54 -12.23 2.62
C LYS A 190 16.13 -13.16 3.78
N ALA A 191 15.75 -12.60 4.92
CA ALA A 191 15.27 -13.38 6.06
C ALA A 191 14.00 -14.17 5.73
N PHE A 192 13.02 -13.56 5.05
CA PHE A 192 11.86 -14.30 4.53
C PHE A 192 12.27 -15.43 3.58
N THR A 193 13.25 -15.19 2.71
CA THR A 193 13.75 -16.20 1.77
C THR A 193 14.37 -17.39 2.52
N THR A 194 15.18 -17.15 3.55
CA THR A 194 15.77 -18.21 4.40
C THR A 194 14.71 -19.07 5.11
N LEU A 195 13.57 -18.49 5.46
CA LEU A 195 12.45 -19.22 6.08
C LEU A 195 11.54 -19.91 5.05
N SER A 196 11.71 -19.65 3.75
CA SER A 196 10.80 -20.12 2.71
C SER A 196 11.22 -21.46 2.10
N ASN A 197 10.31 -22.08 1.34
CA ASN A 197 10.62 -23.27 0.54
C ASN A 197 11.44 -22.93 -0.70
N GLU A 198 11.41 -21.68 -1.15
CA GLU A 198 12.11 -21.22 -2.35
C GLU A 198 13.50 -20.64 -2.03
N PRO A 199 14.51 -20.88 -2.89
CA PRO A 199 15.81 -20.21 -2.74
C PRO A 199 15.75 -18.71 -3.09
N GLN A 200 14.68 -18.26 -3.73
CA GLN A 200 14.44 -16.86 -4.11
C GLN A 200 12.96 -16.62 -4.42
N ALA A 201 12.51 -15.38 -4.30
CA ALA A 201 11.12 -15.02 -4.59
C ALA A 201 10.77 -15.22 -6.08
N LYS A 202 9.61 -15.84 -6.32
CA LYS A 202 9.04 -16.12 -7.64
C LYS A 202 8.28 -14.89 -8.16
N ASP A 203 8.15 -14.72 -9.49
CA ASP A 203 7.37 -13.61 -10.06
C ASP A 203 5.88 -13.86 -9.84
N LEU A 204 5.18 -12.92 -9.21
CA LEU A 204 3.71 -13.00 -9.00
C LEU A 204 2.94 -12.73 -10.31
N LYS A 205 3.64 -12.34 -11.38
CA LYS A 205 3.11 -11.96 -12.69
C LYS A 205 1.97 -10.95 -12.54
N ILE A 206 2.17 -9.95 -11.68
CA ILE A 206 1.28 -8.81 -11.47
C ILE A 206 1.95 -7.54 -11.97
N ASN A 207 1.18 -6.66 -12.60
CA ASN A 207 1.57 -5.32 -13.01
C ASN A 207 0.90 -4.27 -12.13
N LEU A 208 1.72 -3.43 -11.49
CA LEU A 208 1.25 -2.29 -10.71
C LEU A 208 1.63 -0.98 -11.41
N SER A 209 0.77 0.04 -11.25
CA SER A 209 1.11 1.38 -11.70
C SER A 209 2.36 1.87 -10.96
N ARG A 210 3.36 2.35 -11.71
CA ARG A 210 4.61 2.90 -11.16
C ARG A 210 4.31 3.96 -10.10
N GLN A 211 5.06 3.90 -9.01
CA GLN A 211 5.06 4.94 -8.00
C GLN A 211 5.60 6.26 -8.58
N ILE A 212 4.92 7.36 -8.32
CA ILE A 212 5.25 8.69 -8.89
C ILE A 212 5.85 9.62 -7.83
N GLU A 213 5.48 9.44 -6.55
CA GLU A 213 5.97 10.23 -5.43
C GLU A 213 6.76 9.34 -4.47
N GLY A 214 7.63 9.90 -3.62
CA GLY A 214 8.32 9.19 -2.54
C GLY A 214 7.41 8.73 -1.38
N ASN A 215 6.21 8.21 -1.66
CA ASN A 215 5.16 7.86 -0.69
C ASN A 215 5.03 6.33 -0.43
N CYS A 216 6.14 5.58 -0.50
CA CYS A 216 6.13 4.11 -0.56
C CYS A 216 5.45 3.43 0.63
N ILE A 217 5.48 4.03 1.83
CA ILE A 217 4.90 3.44 3.05
C ILE A 217 3.38 3.25 2.93
N ILE A 218 2.69 4.16 2.23
CA ILE A 218 1.26 4.03 1.94
C ILE A 218 1.03 3.38 0.59
N ALA A 219 1.84 3.70 -0.42
CA ALA A 219 1.62 3.22 -1.78
C ALA A 219 1.78 1.69 -1.91
N GLY A 220 2.70 1.09 -1.16
CA GLY A 220 2.88 -0.37 -1.09
C GLY A 220 1.68 -1.05 -0.43
N VAL A 221 1.23 -0.55 0.71
CA VAL A 221 0.05 -1.07 1.44
C VAL A 221 -1.24 -0.93 0.62
N ASP A 222 -1.46 0.21 -0.03
CA ASP A 222 -2.56 0.43 -0.97
C ASP A 222 -2.57 -0.60 -2.11
N ALA A 223 -1.39 -0.93 -2.65
CA ALA A 223 -1.26 -1.97 -3.66
C ALA A 223 -1.55 -3.37 -3.13
N ALA A 224 -1.09 -3.70 -1.92
CA ALA A 224 -1.40 -4.97 -1.28
C ALA A 224 -2.91 -5.10 -1.01
N PHE A 225 -3.56 -4.06 -0.46
CA PHE A 225 -5.01 -4.06 -0.23
C PHE A 225 -5.81 -4.21 -1.53
N LYS A 226 -5.45 -3.45 -2.57
CA LYS A 226 -6.05 -3.61 -3.90
C LYS A 226 -5.88 -5.02 -4.45
N THR A 227 -4.72 -5.64 -4.22
CA THR A 227 -4.40 -6.99 -4.69
C THR A 227 -5.18 -8.03 -3.90
N ALA A 228 -5.33 -7.87 -2.59
CA ALA A 228 -6.14 -8.74 -1.74
C ALA A 228 -7.62 -8.73 -2.17
N LEU A 229 -8.21 -7.55 -2.36
CA LEU A 229 -9.59 -7.42 -2.85
C LEU A 229 -9.74 -8.04 -4.25
N TYR A 230 -8.77 -7.79 -5.14
CA TYR A 230 -8.77 -8.42 -6.45
C TYR A 230 -8.66 -9.94 -6.37
N HIS A 231 -7.83 -10.46 -5.46
CA HIS A 231 -7.63 -11.89 -5.23
C HIS A 231 -8.91 -12.61 -4.81
N CYS A 232 -9.72 -11.96 -3.97
CA CYS A 232 -11.03 -12.48 -3.55
C CYS A 232 -11.97 -12.77 -4.73
N HIS A 233 -11.88 -11.98 -5.81
CA HIS A 233 -12.65 -12.20 -7.03
C HIS A 233 -11.94 -13.12 -8.01
N THR A 234 -10.65 -12.89 -8.22
CA THR A 234 -9.82 -13.57 -9.21
C THR A 234 -8.59 -14.12 -8.53
N ASP A 235 -8.49 -15.44 -8.44
CA ASP A 235 -7.29 -16.07 -7.89
C ASP A 235 -6.04 -15.63 -8.68
N ILE A 236 -5.10 -14.96 -7.99
CA ILE A 236 -3.91 -14.38 -8.62
C ILE A 236 -2.83 -15.43 -8.87
N PHE A 237 -2.89 -16.54 -8.14
CA PHE A 237 -2.01 -17.69 -8.24
C PHE A 237 -2.53 -18.73 -9.22
N GLN A 238 -3.83 -18.72 -9.53
CA GLN A 238 -4.39 -19.55 -10.58
C GLN A 238 -3.61 -19.33 -11.89
N THR A 239 -3.12 -20.43 -12.47
CA THR A 239 -2.31 -20.45 -13.71
C THR A 239 -1.00 -19.65 -13.64
N ILE A 240 -0.47 -19.34 -12.46
CA ILE A 240 0.73 -18.50 -12.33
C ILE A 240 1.93 -19.05 -13.11
N ASP A 241 2.10 -20.37 -13.21
CA ASP A 241 3.20 -20.99 -13.95
C ASP A 241 3.02 -20.84 -15.46
N THR A 242 1.79 -21.01 -15.97
CA THR A 242 1.50 -21.06 -17.41
C THR A 242 1.08 -19.71 -18.01
N ARG A 243 0.62 -18.76 -17.19
CA ARG A 243 0.13 -17.45 -17.66
C ARG A 243 1.26 -16.62 -18.26
N LYS A 244 1.09 -16.19 -19.52
CA LYS A 244 2.06 -15.30 -20.20
C LYS A 244 1.88 -13.84 -19.81
N GLU A 245 0.63 -13.40 -19.60
CA GLU A 245 0.31 -12.01 -19.33
C GLU A 245 0.34 -11.68 -17.83
N LYS A 246 0.70 -10.42 -17.51
CA LYS A 246 0.65 -9.95 -16.12
C LYS A 246 -0.75 -9.46 -15.76
N LEU A 247 -1.29 -9.94 -14.65
CA LEU A 247 -2.57 -9.43 -14.12
C LEU A 247 -2.40 -8.00 -13.64
N THR A 248 -3.43 -7.19 -13.79
CA THR A 248 -3.43 -5.81 -13.29
C THR A 248 -4.55 -5.66 -12.26
N PRO A 249 -4.25 -5.80 -10.95
CA PRO A 249 -5.24 -5.66 -9.90
C PRO A 249 -5.97 -4.32 -9.94
N LYS A 250 -7.30 -4.38 -9.82
CA LYS A 250 -8.22 -3.22 -9.83
C LYS A 250 -9.17 -3.37 -8.64
N TYR A 251 -9.58 -2.24 -8.05
CA TYR A 251 -10.62 -2.23 -7.01
C TYR A 251 -11.99 -2.67 -7.54
N ASN A 252 -12.27 -2.39 -8.81
CA ASN A 252 -13.50 -2.76 -9.49
C ASN A 252 -13.23 -2.76 -11.02
N VAL A 253 -14.07 -3.46 -11.78
CA VAL A 253 -14.02 -3.49 -13.26
C VAL A 253 -14.45 -2.15 -13.89
N LYS A 254 -15.23 -1.33 -13.18
CA LYS A 254 -15.71 -0.02 -13.63
C LYS A 254 -14.56 0.95 -13.91
N GLU A 255 -14.77 1.82 -14.90
CA GLU A 255 -13.84 2.91 -15.17
C GLU A 255 -13.68 3.84 -13.96
N ASN A 256 -12.49 4.42 -13.81
CA ASN A 256 -12.14 5.30 -12.69
C ASN A 256 -12.29 4.65 -11.29
N ALA A 257 -12.25 3.30 -11.19
CA ALA A 257 -12.35 2.60 -9.91
C ALA A 257 -11.41 3.12 -8.82
N THR A 258 -10.16 3.46 -9.15
CA THR A 258 -9.22 4.05 -8.17
C THR A 258 -9.68 5.41 -7.66
N PHE A 259 -10.32 6.24 -8.49
CA PHE A 259 -10.86 7.52 -8.06
C PHE A 259 -12.06 7.33 -7.14
N GLN A 260 -12.95 6.39 -7.50
CA GLN A 260 -14.10 6.02 -6.67
C GLN A 260 -13.66 5.46 -5.32
N MET A 261 -12.66 4.58 -5.29
CA MET A 261 -12.05 4.09 -4.05
C MET A 261 -11.59 5.26 -3.18
N ARG A 262 -10.79 6.20 -3.73
CA ARG A 262 -10.25 7.33 -2.97
C ARG A 262 -11.35 8.24 -2.41
N ARG A 263 -12.45 8.40 -3.14
CA ARG A 263 -13.63 9.15 -2.66
C ARG A 263 -14.33 8.43 -1.51
N ARG A 264 -14.46 7.11 -1.57
CA ARG A 264 -14.99 6.29 -0.48
C ARG A 264 -14.06 6.29 0.74
N PHE A 265 -12.75 6.27 0.51
CA PHE A 265 -11.76 6.41 1.56
C PHE A 265 -11.90 7.75 2.30
N LEU A 266 -12.01 8.87 1.57
CA LEU A 266 -12.30 10.18 2.17
C LEU A 266 -13.57 10.13 3.03
N HIS A 267 -14.65 9.55 2.51
CA HIS A 267 -15.90 9.42 3.27
C HIS A 267 -15.72 8.63 4.56
N ALA A 268 -15.00 7.51 4.52
CA ALA A 268 -14.72 6.68 5.69
C ALA A 268 -13.75 7.33 6.70
N LEU A 269 -12.86 8.21 6.23
CA LEU A 269 -11.89 8.93 7.04
C LEU A 269 -12.52 10.09 7.83
N LYS A 270 -13.60 10.68 7.29
CA LYS A 270 -14.32 11.77 7.95
C LYS A 270 -14.92 11.33 9.28
N GLY A 271 -14.96 12.27 10.21
CA GLY A 271 -15.56 12.08 11.54
C GLY A 271 -16.77 12.99 11.74
N ASN A 272 -17.09 13.26 13.00
CA ASN A 272 -18.22 14.12 13.37
C ASN A 272 -17.86 15.62 13.33
N ASP A 273 -16.57 15.99 13.37
CA ASP A 273 -16.15 17.39 13.33
C ASP A 273 -16.25 17.97 11.90
N HIS A 274 -17.11 18.96 11.76
CA HIS A 274 -17.38 19.61 10.48
C HIS A 274 -16.19 20.42 9.92
N ASN A 275 -15.41 21.05 10.79
CA ASN A 275 -14.25 21.85 10.39
C ASN A 275 -13.10 20.95 9.95
N GLU A 276 -12.87 19.83 10.63
CA GLU A 276 -11.92 18.81 10.18
C GLU A 276 -12.32 18.25 8.80
N ASN A 277 -13.61 17.91 8.63
CA ASN A 277 -14.12 17.38 7.37
C ASN A 277 -13.92 18.36 6.20
N LYS A 278 -14.09 19.68 6.44
CA LYS A 278 -13.78 20.72 5.44
C LYS A 278 -12.31 20.73 5.02
N LYS A 279 -11.37 20.49 5.94
CA LYS A 279 -9.93 20.40 5.60
C LYS A 279 -9.67 19.20 4.68
N LEU A 280 -10.24 18.05 5.00
CA LEU A 280 -10.12 16.84 4.17
C LEU A 280 -10.73 17.03 2.77
N ASP A 281 -11.87 17.71 2.68
CA ASP A 281 -12.52 18.04 1.41
C ASP A 281 -11.66 18.97 0.54
N ARG A 282 -10.95 19.93 1.14
CA ARG A 282 -10.02 20.80 0.41
C ARG A 282 -8.85 20.00 -0.19
N ILE A 283 -8.25 19.11 0.59
CA ILE A 283 -7.16 18.23 0.12
C ILE A 283 -7.63 17.37 -1.06
N PHE A 284 -8.83 16.79 -0.94
CA PHE A 284 -9.39 15.97 -2.01
C PHE A 284 -9.72 16.79 -3.26
N SER A 285 -10.28 17.99 -3.10
CA SER A 285 -10.59 18.91 -4.20
C SER A 285 -9.34 19.26 -5.00
N TYR A 286 -8.23 19.59 -4.31
CA TYR A 286 -6.93 19.81 -4.95
C TYR A 286 -6.46 18.58 -5.74
N TYR A 287 -6.60 17.38 -5.18
CA TYR A 287 -6.32 16.14 -5.89
C TYR A 287 -7.16 15.97 -7.16
N GLU A 288 -8.47 16.28 -7.12
CA GLU A 288 -9.34 16.23 -8.30
C GLU A 288 -8.87 17.18 -9.39
N GLU A 289 -8.55 18.43 -9.02
CA GLU A 289 -8.08 19.45 -9.95
C GLU A 289 -6.77 19.02 -10.62
N ARG A 290 -5.81 18.52 -9.83
CA ARG A 290 -4.55 17.95 -10.36
C ARG A 290 -4.81 16.83 -11.37
N LYS A 291 -5.80 15.95 -11.13
CA LYS A 291 -6.17 14.89 -12.08
C LYS A 291 -6.85 15.44 -13.34
N LYS A 292 -7.76 16.42 -13.20
CA LYS A 292 -8.41 17.11 -14.34
C LYS A 292 -7.36 17.78 -15.22
N MET A 293 -6.40 18.49 -14.63
CA MET A 293 -5.29 19.15 -15.33
C MET A 293 -4.38 18.15 -16.04
N LYS A 294 -3.98 17.05 -15.38
CA LYS A 294 -3.17 15.99 -16.02
C LYS A 294 -3.89 15.38 -17.24
N LYS A 295 -5.21 15.15 -17.16
CA LYS A 295 -6.01 14.68 -18.31
C LYS A 295 -6.01 15.71 -19.45
N LYS A 296 -6.16 17.01 -19.15
CA LYS A 296 -6.06 18.10 -20.15
C LYS A 296 -4.67 18.11 -20.82
N LEU A 297 -3.59 18.00 -20.05
CA LEU A 297 -2.22 17.93 -20.58
C LEU A 297 -1.98 16.70 -21.46
N LEU A 298 -2.51 15.54 -21.08
CA LEU A 298 -2.40 14.32 -21.90
C LEU A 298 -3.14 14.44 -23.23
N LYS A 299 -4.34 15.06 -23.23
CA LYS A 299 -5.07 15.36 -24.47
C LYS A 299 -4.28 16.30 -25.36
N LEU A 300 -3.75 17.40 -24.81
CA LEU A 300 -2.88 18.34 -25.52
C LEU A 300 -1.63 17.65 -26.11
N ASN A 301 -1.00 16.76 -25.35
CA ASN A 301 0.15 15.97 -25.81
C ASN A 301 -0.20 15.09 -27.02
N LYS A 302 -1.33 14.39 -26.99
CA LYS A 302 -1.75 13.52 -28.10
C LYS A 302 -2.05 14.31 -29.37
N THR A 303 -2.68 15.47 -29.26
CA THR A 303 -3.08 16.26 -30.43
C THR A 303 -1.96 17.14 -30.97
N TRP A 304 -1.13 17.73 -30.12
CA TRP A 304 -0.29 18.87 -30.52
C TRP A 304 1.22 18.61 -30.43
N LYS A 305 1.69 17.70 -29.56
CA LYS A 305 3.13 17.36 -29.48
C LYS A 305 3.67 16.77 -30.80
N ASN A 306 2.84 16.02 -31.51
CA ASN A 306 3.17 15.38 -32.77
C ASN A 306 2.81 16.23 -34.01
N SER A 307 2.34 17.47 -33.81
CA SER A 307 2.03 18.35 -34.92
C SER A 307 3.31 18.82 -35.63
N ARG A 308 3.35 18.72 -36.96
CA ARG A 308 4.42 19.32 -37.77
C ARG A 308 4.28 20.85 -37.86
N ASN A 309 3.17 21.42 -37.38
CA ASN A 309 2.90 22.85 -37.42
C ASN A 309 3.61 23.59 -36.25
N PRO A 310 4.51 24.54 -36.53
CA PRO A 310 5.28 25.26 -35.52
C PRO A 310 4.42 26.16 -34.61
N LEU A 311 3.33 26.74 -35.11
CA LEU A 311 2.38 27.52 -34.29
C LEU A 311 1.67 26.63 -33.27
N LEU A 312 1.25 25.42 -33.66
CA LEU A 312 0.64 24.46 -32.73
C LEU A 312 1.61 23.99 -31.65
N LYS A 313 2.91 23.87 -31.97
CA LYS A 313 3.96 23.60 -30.96
C LYS A 313 4.12 24.77 -29.99
N LEU A 314 4.16 26.01 -30.48
CA LEU A 314 4.23 27.20 -29.63
C LEU A 314 3.02 27.31 -28.69
N ILE A 315 1.80 27.12 -29.20
CA ILE A 315 0.57 27.14 -28.38
C ILE A 315 0.58 25.98 -27.38
N TYR A 316 1.08 24.79 -27.76
CA TYR A 316 1.28 23.69 -26.82
C TYR A 316 2.22 24.07 -25.68
N HIS A 317 3.37 24.69 -25.97
CA HIS A 317 4.31 25.13 -24.94
C HIS A 317 3.70 26.20 -24.03
N LEU A 318 3.01 27.20 -24.58
CA LEU A 318 2.33 28.25 -23.80
C LEU A 318 1.23 27.68 -22.89
N LYS A 319 0.37 26.79 -23.42
CA LYS A 319 -0.70 26.15 -22.61
C LYS A 319 -0.13 25.19 -21.57
N LYS A 320 0.93 24.43 -21.88
CA LYS A 320 1.59 23.56 -20.92
C LYS A 320 2.15 24.36 -19.76
N THR A 321 2.87 25.45 -20.04
CA THR A 321 3.45 26.33 -19.01
C THR A 321 2.38 27.01 -18.16
N SER A 322 1.29 27.48 -18.77
CA SER A 322 0.15 28.05 -18.04
C SER A 322 -0.48 27.03 -17.08
N ILE A 323 -0.76 25.81 -17.56
CA ILE A 323 -1.34 24.74 -16.73
C ILE A 323 -0.37 24.34 -15.59
N GLN A 324 0.93 24.26 -15.86
CA GLN A 324 1.94 23.94 -14.84
C GLN A 324 2.05 25.03 -13.77
N LYS A 325 1.93 26.31 -14.13
CA LYS A 325 1.90 27.42 -13.16
C LYS A 325 0.67 27.38 -12.27
N THR A 326 -0.51 27.02 -12.79
CA THR A 326 -1.73 26.84 -11.98
C THR A 326 -1.59 25.72 -10.94
N VAL A 327 -0.86 24.64 -11.28
CA VAL A 327 -0.56 23.54 -10.34
C VAL A 327 0.37 23.98 -9.21
N HIS A 328 1.32 24.89 -9.46
CA HIS A 328 2.28 25.36 -8.45
C HIS A 328 1.81 26.58 -7.64
N HIS A 329 0.82 27.36 -8.09
CA HIS A 329 0.26 28.47 -7.30
C HIS A 329 -0.81 28.03 -6.30
N SER A 330 -1.31 26.79 -6.41
CA SER A 330 -2.25 26.21 -5.45
C SER A 330 -1.55 25.36 -4.36
N SER A 331 -0.21 25.36 -4.30
CA SER A 331 0.60 24.61 -3.32
C SER A 331 0.93 25.39 -2.04
N TRP A 332 0.30 26.55 -1.84
CA TRP A 332 0.48 27.42 -0.66
C TRP A 332 -0.88 27.86 -0.11
N ILE A 333 -1.76 26.91 0.25
CA ILE A 333 -2.96 27.16 1.07
C ILE A 333 -3.17 25.99 2.03
#